data_AF-A0A7S4D8E2-F1
#
_entry.id   AF-A0A7S4D8E2-F1
#
_cell.length_a   1.000
_cell.length_b   1.000
_cell.length_c   1.000
_cell.angle_alpha   90.00
_cell.angle_beta   90.00
_cell.angle_gamma   90.00
#
_symmetry.space_group_name_H-M   'P 1'
#
loop_
_entity.id
_entity.type
_entity.pdbx_description
1 polymer ?
#
loop_
_entity_poly.entity_id
_entity_poly.type
_entity_poly.pdbx_seq_one_letter_code
_entity_poly.pdbx_strand_id
1 'polypeptide(L)'
;MTMWQLSFGGLGEEEALRLRTLPRNELLQEALRRTKDWFSPVQELLAATPEEEVWGTPLYDREVPSPALLAECRHAQDRSRVTVLGDAAHAMSMFKGQGANQALEDAVALAAALGPEGKKRVPLTRRALPGRLRRFEREMFARAAPKVAGSRAAAAHYHSPAALDVRAEAVAGGLVGAEARALVAGLRARGVRAGAQVGPRELEAAARAVLHTLRRGGGQWTSDGRSAAGEQQEVGGEKMAGTEGACGGGRDRCCP
;
A
#
# COMPACT_ATOMS: atom_id res chain seq x y z
N MET A 1 11.01 -14.02 13.25
CA MET A 1 9.73 -13.41 13.58
C MET A 1 8.96 -13.29 12.27
N THR A 2 7.90 -14.06 12.11
CA THR A 2 7.08 -14.06 10.89
C THR A 2 5.79 -13.33 11.23
N MET A 3 5.47 -12.27 10.49
CA MET A 3 4.23 -11.52 10.63
C MET A 3 3.34 -11.84 9.42
N TRP A 4 2.05 -12.06 9.66
CA TRP A 4 1.04 -12.14 8.63
C TRP A 4 -0.09 -11.18 8.96
N GLN A 5 -0.90 -10.84 7.96
CA GLN A 5 -2.05 -9.97 8.13
C GLN A 5 -3.26 -10.54 7.39
N LEU A 6 -4.42 -10.46 8.03
CA LEU A 6 -5.73 -10.64 7.42
C LEU A 6 -6.44 -9.27 7.39
N SER A 7 -6.95 -8.88 6.23
CA SER A 7 -7.81 -7.72 6.07
C SER A 7 -9.11 -8.13 5.38
N PHE A 8 -10.21 -7.49 5.76
CA PHE A 8 -11.52 -7.68 5.15
C PHE A 8 -12.27 -6.36 5.09
N GLY A 9 -13.00 -6.14 4.00
CA GLY A 9 -13.85 -4.96 3.80
C GLY A 9 -15.29 -5.18 4.29
N GLY A 10 -16.15 -4.22 3.97
CA GLY A 10 -17.60 -4.33 4.19
C GLY A 10 -18.06 -4.07 5.63
N LEU A 11 -17.22 -3.47 6.47
CA LEU A 11 -17.58 -3.06 7.83
C LEU A 11 -17.71 -1.53 7.90
N GLY A 12 -18.73 -1.06 8.60
CA GLY A 12 -18.81 0.32 9.06
C GLY A 12 -17.76 0.59 10.13
N GLU A 13 -17.42 1.87 10.34
CA GLU A 13 -16.41 2.27 11.33
C GLU A 13 -16.76 1.82 12.75
N GLU A 14 -18.03 1.93 13.16
CA GLU A 14 -18.49 1.48 14.48
C GLU A 14 -18.20 0.00 14.73
N GLU A 15 -18.53 -0.87 13.77
CA GLU A 15 -18.28 -2.30 13.88
C GLU A 15 -16.78 -2.61 13.86
N ALA A 16 -15.99 -1.90 13.05
CA ALA A 16 -14.53 -2.06 13.04
C ALA A 16 -13.91 -1.65 14.39
N LEU A 17 -14.39 -0.57 15.00
CA LEU A 17 -13.97 -0.13 16.33
C LEU A 17 -14.40 -1.11 17.42
N ARG A 18 -15.59 -1.72 17.30
CA ARG A 18 -16.04 -2.79 18.19
C ARG A 18 -15.13 -4.00 18.10
N LEU A 19 -14.80 -4.48 16.89
CA LEU A 19 -13.89 -5.62 16.71
C LEU A 19 -12.52 -5.38 17.36
N ARG A 20 -11.98 -4.16 17.29
CA ARG A 20 -10.73 -3.77 17.97
C ARG A 20 -10.79 -3.95 19.48
N THR A 21 -11.97 -3.82 20.10
CA THR A 21 -12.15 -3.95 21.55
C THR A 21 -12.38 -5.38 22.03
N LEU A 22 -12.54 -6.35 21.11
CA LEU A 22 -12.73 -7.73 21.49
C LEU A 22 -11.49 -8.32 22.19
N PRO A 23 -11.68 -9.26 23.11
CA PRO A 23 -10.61 -10.12 23.59
C PRO A 23 -9.87 -10.81 22.44
N ARG A 24 -8.57 -11.06 22.62
CA ARG A 24 -7.70 -11.58 21.54
C ARG A 24 -8.16 -12.94 21.01
N ASN A 25 -8.64 -13.81 21.89
CA ASN A 25 -9.22 -15.10 21.54
C ASN A 25 -10.49 -14.92 20.67
N GLU A 26 -11.37 -13.99 21.00
CA GLU A 26 -12.57 -13.69 20.22
C GLU A 26 -12.23 -13.10 18.85
N LEU A 27 -11.21 -12.24 18.78
CA LEU A 27 -10.71 -11.72 17.50
C LEU A 27 -10.14 -12.83 16.61
N LEU A 28 -9.42 -13.79 17.20
CA LEU A 28 -8.95 -14.97 16.48
C LEU A 28 -10.12 -15.84 15.98
N GLN A 29 -11.15 -16.04 16.80
CA GLN A 29 -12.36 -16.77 16.38
C GLN A 29 -13.08 -16.05 15.24
N GLU A 30 -13.13 -14.72 15.25
CA GLU A 30 -13.70 -13.95 14.16
C GLU A 30 -12.91 -14.12 12.85
N ALA A 31 -11.57 -14.12 12.92
CA ALA A 31 -10.71 -14.41 11.78
C ALA A 31 -10.94 -15.83 11.23
N LEU A 32 -11.02 -16.84 12.10
CA LEU A 32 -11.32 -18.23 11.73
C LEU A 32 -12.69 -18.36 11.07
N ARG A 33 -13.72 -17.71 11.64
CA ARG A 33 -15.09 -17.71 11.11
C ARG A 33 -15.16 -17.11 9.70
N ARG A 34 -14.48 -15.98 9.46
CA ARG A 34 -14.47 -15.30 8.14
C ARG A 34 -13.74 -16.09 7.07
N THR A 35 -12.76 -16.89 7.45
CA THR A 35 -11.89 -17.63 6.53
C THR A 35 -12.23 -19.12 6.47
N LYS A 36 -13.37 -19.55 7.03
CA LYS A 36 -13.74 -20.98 7.16
C LYS A 36 -13.76 -21.74 5.83
N ASP A 37 -14.11 -21.05 4.74
CA ASP A 37 -14.24 -21.62 3.40
C ASP A 37 -12.97 -21.38 2.56
N TRP A 38 -11.89 -20.84 3.15
CA TRP A 38 -10.64 -20.60 2.44
C TRP A 38 -9.83 -21.89 2.34
N PHE A 39 -8.98 -21.96 1.31
CA PHE A 39 -8.16 -23.13 1.04
C PHE A 39 -7.12 -23.41 2.15
N SER A 40 -6.74 -24.68 2.33
CA SER A 40 -5.61 -25.05 3.19
C SER A 40 -4.29 -24.46 2.62
N PRO A 41 -3.45 -23.78 3.42
CA PRO A 41 -3.37 -23.93 4.88
C PRO A 41 -3.89 -22.74 5.71
N VAL A 42 -4.78 -21.88 5.18
CA VAL A 42 -5.15 -20.62 5.88
C VAL A 42 -5.68 -20.86 7.29
N GLN A 43 -6.63 -21.79 7.46
CA GLN A 43 -7.18 -22.16 8.77
C GLN A 43 -6.10 -22.70 9.73
N GLU A 44 -5.18 -23.53 9.23
CA GLU A 44 -4.08 -24.09 10.01
C GLU A 44 -3.11 -22.99 10.49
N LEU A 45 -2.86 -21.98 9.64
CA LEU A 45 -2.02 -20.83 10.00
C LEU A 45 -2.66 -19.96 11.08
N LEU A 46 -3.97 -19.70 10.97
CA LEU A 46 -4.71 -18.96 11.99
C LEU A 46 -4.72 -19.72 13.32
N ALA A 47 -5.07 -21.01 13.31
CA ALA A 47 -5.14 -21.83 14.52
C ALA A 47 -3.78 -22.02 15.21
N ALA A 48 -2.67 -21.93 14.46
CA ALA A 48 -1.31 -22.00 15.01
C ALA A 48 -0.80 -20.65 15.55
N THR A 49 -1.55 -19.55 15.41
CA THR A 49 -1.13 -18.23 15.90
C THR A 49 -1.38 -18.11 17.40
N PRO A 50 -0.38 -17.79 18.23
CA PRO A 50 -0.58 -17.57 19.66
C PRO A 50 -1.58 -16.44 19.91
N GLU A 51 -2.58 -16.66 20.75
CA GLU A 51 -3.65 -15.69 21.00
C GLU A 51 -3.10 -14.35 21.49
N GLU A 52 -2.02 -14.37 22.27
CA GLU A 52 -1.35 -13.20 22.78
C GLU A 52 -0.68 -12.32 21.71
N GLU A 53 -0.47 -12.85 20.50
CA GLU A 53 0.08 -12.12 19.36
C GLU A 53 -1.01 -11.56 18.44
N VAL A 54 -2.28 -11.90 18.69
CA VAL A 54 -3.42 -11.45 17.88
C VAL A 54 -3.87 -10.07 18.33
N TRP A 55 -3.97 -9.16 17.36
CA TRP A 55 -4.56 -7.83 17.52
C TRP A 55 -5.18 -7.37 16.20
N GLY A 56 -6.07 -6.39 16.26
CA GLY A 56 -6.79 -5.89 15.09
C GLY A 56 -7.16 -4.43 15.26
N THR A 57 -7.26 -3.70 14.16
CA THR A 57 -7.59 -2.28 14.14
C THR A 57 -8.34 -1.95 12.84
N PRO A 58 -9.21 -0.92 12.83
CA PRO A 58 -9.65 -0.35 11.58
C PRO A 58 -8.44 0.18 10.80
N LEU A 59 -8.51 0.04 9.48
CA LEU A 59 -7.49 0.54 8.57
C LEU A 59 -7.91 1.90 8.04
N TYR A 60 -7.13 2.92 8.38
CA TYR A 60 -7.32 4.28 7.88
C TYR A 60 -6.21 4.63 6.90
N ASP A 61 -6.54 5.40 5.89
CA ASP A 61 -5.58 6.18 5.12
C ASP A 61 -5.94 7.67 5.21
N ARG A 62 -5.05 8.52 4.74
CA ARG A 62 -5.30 9.95 4.65
C ARG A 62 -5.90 10.28 3.28
N GLU A 63 -6.65 11.37 3.22
CA GLU A 63 -7.00 11.98 1.94
C GLU A 63 -5.75 12.22 1.08
N VAL A 64 -5.89 12.02 -0.23
CA VAL A 64 -4.76 12.08 -1.16
C VAL A 64 -4.11 13.45 -1.08
N PRO A 65 -2.81 13.53 -0.74
CA PRO A 65 -2.07 14.78 -0.64
C PRO A 65 -2.32 15.71 -1.84
N SER A 66 -2.85 16.91 -1.59
CA SER A 66 -3.21 17.89 -2.62
C SER A 66 -2.70 19.29 -2.28
N PRO A 67 -2.60 20.21 -3.26
CA PRO A 67 -2.26 21.61 -2.98
C PRO A 67 -3.23 22.28 -2.00
N ALA A 68 -4.51 21.90 -2.01
CA ALA A 68 -5.51 22.40 -1.06
C ALA A 68 -5.22 21.91 0.37
N LEU A 69 -4.98 20.60 0.54
CA LEU A 69 -4.58 20.02 1.83
C LEU A 69 -3.27 20.60 2.36
N LEU A 70 -2.30 20.90 1.47
CA LEU A 70 -1.09 21.62 1.84
C LEU A 70 -1.38 23.02 2.37
N ALA A 71 -2.36 23.71 1.79
CA ALA A 71 -2.76 25.04 2.25
C ALA A 71 -3.49 24.97 3.61
N GLU A 72 -4.30 23.93 3.84
CA GLU A 72 -5.00 23.70 5.12
C GLU A 72 -4.06 23.26 6.23
N CYS A 73 -3.09 22.38 5.94
CA CYS A 73 -2.06 21.95 6.90
C CYS A 73 -1.13 23.10 7.31
N ARG A 74 -1.13 24.21 6.56
CA ARG A 74 -0.50 25.45 7.03
C ARG A 74 -1.42 26.11 8.04
N HIS A 75 -1.03 26.08 9.31
CA HIS A 75 -1.50 27.04 10.30
C HIS A 75 -1.17 28.46 9.84
N ALA A 76 -2.02 29.09 9.02
CA ALA A 76 -2.22 30.51 8.74
C ALA A 76 -0.99 31.46 8.62
N GLN A 77 0.24 30.98 8.58
CA GLN A 77 1.45 31.80 8.71
C GLN A 77 2.52 31.36 7.71
N ASP A 78 2.84 32.25 6.78
CA ASP A 78 3.94 32.16 5.80
C ASP A 78 5.34 32.00 6.45
N ARG A 79 5.41 31.97 7.78
CA ARG A 79 6.63 31.91 8.59
C ARG A 79 6.73 30.67 9.49
N SER A 80 5.87 29.66 9.31
CA SER A 80 5.97 28.41 10.06
C SER A 80 7.37 27.79 9.95
N ARG A 81 7.85 27.26 11.08
CA ARG A 81 9.12 26.53 11.20
C ARG A 81 8.89 25.05 11.52
N VAL A 82 7.64 24.60 11.43
CA VAL A 82 7.19 23.25 11.71
C VAL A 82 6.75 22.62 10.40
N THR A 83 7.13 21.37 10.19
CA THR A 83 6.71 20.55 9.05
C THR A 83 6.42 19.12 9.55
N VAL A 84 5.71 18.35 8.74
CA VAL A 84 5.38 16.93 8.99
C VAL A 84 5.89 16.08 7.84
N LEU A 85 6.16 14.79 8.10
CA LEU A 85 6.57 13.81 7.09
C LEU A 85 6.08 12.41 7.48
N GLY A 86 6.24 11.43 6.58
CA GLY A 86 5.77 10.06 6.84
C GLY A 86 4.25 10.01 7.04
N ASP A 87 3.77 9.12 7.92
CA ASP A 87 2.33 8.93 8.15
C ASP A 87 1.61 10.20 8.63
N ALA A 88 2.30 11.08 9.36
CA ALA A 88 1.74 12.37 9.76
C ALA A 88 1.40 13.27 8.55
N ALA A 89 2.07 13.09 7.42
CA ALA A 89 1.84 13.83 6.18
C ALA A 89 1.00 13.06 5.16
N HIS A 90 1.23 11.75 5.02
CA HIS A 90 0.68 10.96 3.92
C HIS A 90 0.47 9.49 4.31
N ALA A 91 -0.11 9.25 5.49
CA ALA A 91 -0.59 7.92 5.88
C ALA A 91 -1.38 7.27 4.73
N MET A 92 -1.00 6.03 4.42
CA MET A 92 -1.58 5.27 3.32
C MET A 92 -1.89 3.85 3.79
N SER A 93 -2.88 3.23 3.15
CA SER A 93 -3.13 1.80 3.36
C SER A 93 -1.88 0.99 2.99
N MET A 94 -1.74 -0.20 3.56
CA MET A 94 -0.50 -1.00 3.44
C MET A 94 -0.40 -1.88 2.18
N PHE A 95 -1.36 -1.79 1.26
CA PHE A 95 -1.49 -2.72 0.13
C PHE A 95 -0.47 -2.54 -1.00
N LYS A 96 0.34 -1.48 -0.98
CA LYS A 96 1.51 -1.32 -1.85
C LYS A 96 2.86 -1.38 -1.13
N GLY A 97 2.87 -1.48 0.19
CA GLY A 97 4.11 -1.54 0.98
C GLY A 97 5.04 -0.31 0.81
N GLN A 98 4.49 0.86 0.50
CA GLN A 98 5.29 2.06 0.19
C GLN A 98 5.45 3.05 1.36
N GLY A 99 4.65 2.95 2.43
CA GLY A 99 4.62 3.96 3.50
C GLY A 99 6.00 4.22 4.13
N ALA A 100 6.65 3.17 4.63
CA ALA A 100 7.98 3.27 5.24
C ALA A 100 9.05 3.79 4.27
N ASN A 101 9.04 3.32 3.01
CA ASN A 101 9.97 3.79 1.99
C ASN A 101 9.79 5.29 1.72
N GLN A 102 8.55 5.78 1.70
CA GLN A 102 8.29 7.20 1.55
C GLN A 102 8.77 8.01 2.75
N ALA A 103 8.51 7.55 3.97
CA ALA A 103 9.01 8.23 5.17
C ALA A 103 10.55 8.36 5.17
N LEU A 104 11.27 7.32 4.70
CA LEU A 104 12.72 7.35 4.56
C LEU A 104 13.17 8.35 3.48
N GLU A 105 12.53 8.35 2.31
CA GLU A 105 12.79 9.35 1.27
C GLU A 105 12.52 10.78 1.75
N ASP A 106 11.50 10.97 2.59
CA ASP A 106 11.19 12.28 3.18
C ASP A 106 12.25 12.74 4.16
N ALA A 107 12.76 11.84 5.01
CA ALA A 107 13.83 12.17 5.95
C ALA A 107 15.08 12.65 5.20
N VAL A 108 15.46 11.98 4.11
CA VAL A 108 16.58 12.37 3.25
C VAL A 108 16.30 13.70 2.54
N ALA A 109 15.09 13.86 1.99
CA ALA A 109 14.70 15.09 1.31
C ALA A 109 14.64 16.30 2.27
N LEU A 110 14.18 16.11 3.51
CA LEU A 110 14.17 17.13 4.54
C LEU A 110 15.60 17.50 4.94
N ALA A 111 16.47 16.51 5.16
CA ALA A 111 17.88 16.75 5.47
C ALA A 111 18.56 17.57 4.34
N ALA A 112 18.31 17.23 3.08
CA ALA A 112 18.79 17.99 1.94
C ALA A 112 18.20 19.42 1.90
N ALA A 113 16.90 19.56 2.19
CA ALA A 113 16.20 20.84 2.29
C ALA A 113 16.54 21.64 3.55
N LEU A 114 17.36 21.11 4.47
CA LEU A 114 17.90 21.86 5.62
C LEU A 114 19.42 22.05 5.53
N GLY A 115 20.11 21.27 4.69
CA GLY A 115 21.55 21.40 4.43
C GLY A 115 21.95 22.64 3.62
N PRO A 116 23.24 22.88 3.37
CA PRO A 116 23.70 23.99 2.54
C PRO A 116 23.26 23.86 1.07
N GLU A 117 22.85 24.95 0.42
CA GLU A 117 22.33 24.93 -0.96
C GLU A 117 23.19 25.68 -1.98
N GLY A 118 23.08 25.24 -3.23
CA GLY A 118 23.73 25.84 -4.40
C GLY A 118 25.24 25.62 -4.47
N LYS A 119 25.86 26.07 -5.56
CA LYS A 119 27.32 25.93 -5.79
C LYS A 119 28.17 26.57 -4.69
N LYS A 120 27.64 27.60 -4.04
CA LYS A 120 28.31 28.34 -2.96
C LYS A 120 28.09 27.74 -1.57
N ARG A 121 27.35 26.62 -1.44
CA ARG A 121 27.02 25.97 -0.16
C ARG A 121 26.48 26.96 0.88
N VAL A 122 25.49 27.75 0.49
CA VAL A 122 24.91 28.78 1.36
C VAL A 122 24.24 28.08 2.56
N PRO A 123 24.62 28.41 3.81
CA PRO A 123 24.05 27.76 4.99
C PRO A 123 22.60 28.19 5.21
N LEU A 124 21.85 27.33 5.93
CA LEU A 124 20.47 27.62 6.30
C LEU A 124 20.40 28.84 7.23
N THR A 125 19.53 29.79 6.88
CA THR A 125 19.23 30.95 7.74
C THR A 125 17.82 30.87 8.30
N ARG A 126 17.58 31.52 9.44
CA ARG A 126 16.23 31.62 10.03
C ARG A 126 15.21 32.27 9.11
N ARG A 127 15.64 33.11 8.16
CA ARG A 127 14.78 33.77 7.15
C ARG A 127 14.45 32.84 5.99
N ALA A 128 15.39 32.01 5.56
CA ALA A 128 15.19 31.06 4.45
C ALA A 128 14.42 29.80 4.85
N LEU A 129 14.47 29.40 6.14
CA LEU A 129 13.87 28.16 6.63
C LEU A 129 12.41 27.93 6.18
N PRO A 130 11.45 28.88 6.35
CA PRO A 130 10.08 28.64 5.92
C PRO A 130 9.97 28.34 4.42
N GLY A 131 10.71 29.06 3.57
CA GLY A 131 10.71 28.83 2.13
C GLY A 131 11.26 27.46 1.72
N ARG A 132 12.28 26.97 2.44
CA ARG A 132 12.85 25.63 2.20
C ARG A 132 11.92 24.52 2.65
N LEU A 133 11.24 24.67 3.78
CA LEU A 133 10.19 23.75 4.23
C LEU A 133 9.03 23.69 3.22
N ARG A 134 8.60 24.84 2.68
CA ARG A 134 7.57 24.87 1.63
C ARG A 134 7.96 24.10 0.38
N ARG A 135 9.21 24.23 -0.06
CA ARG A 135 9.74 23.49 -1.20
C ARG A 135 9.73 21.99 -0.91
N PHE A 136 10.23 21.59 0.26
CA PHE A 136 10.21 20.21 0.72
C PHE A 136 8.80 19.62 0.74
N GLU A 137 7.84 20.29 1.38
CA GLU A 137 6.46 19.82 1.52
C GLU A 137 5.79 19.60 0.16
N ARG A 138 5.97 20.54 -0.78
CA ARG A 138 5.41 20.42 -2.13
C ARG A 138 6.00 19.20 -2.86
N GLU A 139 7.31 19.01 -2.79
CA GLU A 139 8.00 17.89 -3.44
C GLU A 139 7.61 16.55 -2.81
N MET A 140 7.54 16.50 -1.48
CA MET A 140 7.09 15.35 -0.71
C MET A 140 5.65 14.96 -1.08
N PHE A 141 4.71 15.92 -1.06
CA PHE A 141 3.30 15.64 -1.36
C PHE A 141 3.11 15.20 -2.81
N ALA A 142 3.77 15.86 -3.77
CA ALA A 142 3.72 15.46 -5.18
C ALA A 142 4.20 14.00 -5.38
N ARG A 143 5.22 13.59 -4.61
CA ARG A 143 5.76 12.23 -4.66
C ARG A 143 4.89 11.20 -3.93
N ALA A 144 4.24 11.59 -2.83
CA ALA A 144 3.43 10.70 -2.00
C ALA A 144 2.00 10.51 -2.55
N ALA A 145 1.41 11.54 -3.17
CA ALA A 145 0.04 11.52 -3.69
C ALA A 145 -0.31 10.28 -4.56
N PRO A 146 0.46 9.94 -5.62
CA PRO A 146 0.15 8.75 -6.43
C PRO A 146 0.30 7.43 -5.66
N LYS A 147 1.09 7.41 -4.57
CA LYS A 147 1.29 6.22 -3.73
C LYS A 147 0.14 6.03 -2.76
N VAL A 148 -0.35 7.10 -2.13
CA VAL A 148 -1.58 7.08 -1.31
C VAL A 148 -2.75 6.63 -2.18
N ALA A 149 -2.98 7.28 -3.32
CA ALA A 149 -4.06 6.93 -4.25
C ALA A 149 -3.92 5.49 -4.76
N GLY A 150 -2.71 5.09 -5.16
CA GLY A 150 -2.43 3.74 -5.61
C GLY A 150 -2.65 2.68 -4.54
N SER A 151 -2.32 2.96 -3.28
CA SER A 151 -2.53 2.03 -2.18
C SER A 151 -4.00 1.91 -1.83
N ARG A 152 -4.75 3.03 -1.84
CA ARG A 152 -6.22 3.03 -1.70
C ARG A 152 -6.89 2.20 -2.79
N ALA A 153 -6.48 2.37 -4.04
CA ALA A 153 -7.00 1.58 -5.16
C ALA A 153 -6.68 0.08 -5.00
N ALA A 154 -5.46 -0.26 -4.55
CA ALA A 154 -5.09 -1.64 -4.25
C ALA A 154 -5.93 -2.23 -3.11
N ALA A 155 -6.20 -1.45 -2.05
CA ALA A 155 -7.10 -1.85 -0.97
C ALA A 155 -8.50 -2.18 -1.52
N ALA A 156 -9.07 -1.32 -2.36
CA ALA A 156 -10.37 -1.57 -2.95
C ALA A 156 -10.36 -2.82 -3.85
N HIS A 157 -9.30 -3.01 -4.64
CA HIS A 157 -9.15 -4.16 -5.53
C HIS A 157 -9.06 -5.48 -4.77
N TYR A 158 -8.14 -5.60 -3.80
CA TYR A 158 -7.92 -6.85 -3.05
C TYR A 158 -9.11 -7.28 -2.18
N HIS A 159 -10.05 -6.36 -1.90
CA HIS A 159 -11.31 -6.69 -1.21
C HIS A 159 -12.52 -6.78 -2.16
N SER A 160 -12.28 -6.85 -3.47
CA SER A 160 -13.32 -7.05 -4.47
C SER A 160 -13.29 -8.48 -5.03
N PRO A 161 -14.40 -9.00 -5.57
CA PRO A 161 -14.40 -10.29 -6.27
C PRO A 161 -13.41 -10.37 -7.43
N ALA A 162 -13.02 -9.22 -8.01
CA ALA A 162 -12.09 -9.17 -9.13
C ALA A 162 -10.68 -9.65 -8.75
N ALA A 163 -10.26 -9.54 -7.48
CA ALA A 163 -8.98 -10.07 -7.02
C ALA A 163 -8.91 -11.60 -7.04
N LEU A 164 -10.06 -12.28 -7.13
CA LEU A 164 -10.12 -13.74 -7.26
C LEU A 164 -10.05 -14.20 -8.73
N ASP A 165 -10.09 -13.25 -9.68
CA ASP A 165 -9.93 -13.58 -11.09
C ASP A 165 -8.47 -13.90 -11.41
N VAL A 166 -8.18 -15.20 -11.50
CA VAL A 166 -6.88 -15.76 -11.90
C VAL A 166 -6.38 -15.30 -13.27
N ARG A 167 -7.22 -14.68 -14.10
CA ARG A 167 -6.80 -14.07 -15.38
C ARG A 167 -6.37 -12.61 -15.23
N ALA A 168 -6.80 -11.94 -14.16
CA ALA A 168 -6.51 -10.53 -13.91
C ALA A 168 -5.17 -10.31 -13.19
N GLU A 169 -4.70 -11.29 -12.40
CA GLU A 169 -3.46 -11.19 -11.64
C GLU A 169 -2.31 -11.98 -12.25
N ALA A 170 -1.62 -11.37 -13.22
CA ALA A 170 -0.16 -11.47 -13.18
C ALA A 170 0.30 -10.45 -12.13
N VAL A 171 0.36 -10.84 -10.85
CA VAL A 171 1.28 -10.15 -9.93
C VAL A 171 2.60 -10.07 -10.69
N ALA A 172 3.13 -8.87 -10.94
CA ALA A 172 4.32 -8.73 -11.78
C ALA A 172 5.45 -9.61 -11.22
N GLY A 173 5.77 -10.71 -11.93
CA GLY A 173 6.69 -11.73 -11.45
C GLY A 173 6.11 -12.75 -10.45
N GLY A 174 4.83 -13.08 -10.52
CA GLY A 174 4.22 -14.20 -9.79
C GLY A 174 4.24 -15.51 -10.60
N LEU A 175 4.32 -16.66 -9.93
CA LEU A 175 4.03 -17.95 -10.56
C LEU A 175 2.51 -18.12 -10.66
N VAL A 176 2.02 -18.61 -11.79
CA VAL A 176 0.58 -18.81 -12.01
C VAL A 176 0.26 -20.26 -12.40
N GLY A 177 -0.98 -20.67 -12.15
CA GLY A 177 -1.51 -21.96 -12.62
C GLY A 177 -0.71 -23.17 -12.15
N ALA A 178 -0.15 -23.93 -13.10
CA ALA A 178 0.55 -25.19 -12.83
C ALA A 178 1.86 -24.97 -12.06
N GLU A 179 2.59 -23.89 -12.34
CA GLU A 179 3.87 -23.61 -11.70
C GLU A 179 3.70 -23.27 -10.22
N ALA A 180 2.67 -22.49 -9.87
CA ALA A 180 2.33 -22.19 -8.48
C ALA A 180 1.99 -23.47 -7.71
N ARG A 181 1.19 -24.37 -8.30
CA ARG A 181 0.86 -25.68 -7.70
C ARG A 181 2.09 -26.55 -7.51
N ALA A 182 3.00 -26.57 -8.49
CA ALA A 182 4.24 -27.33 -8.43
C ALA A 182 5.20 -26.79 -7.37
N LEU A 183 5.27 -25.46 -7.20
CA LEU A 183 6.03 -24.82 -6.11
C LEU A 183 5.51 -25.27 -4.75
N VAL A 184 4.20 -25.17 -4.51
CA VAL A 184 3.59 -25.56 -3.23
C VAL A 184 3.81 -27.05 -2.95
N ALA A 185 3.64 -27.92 -3.96
CA ALA A 185 3.91 -29.35 -3.80
C ALA A 185 5.38 -29.63 -3.48
N GLY A 186 6.31 -28.96 -4.15
CA GLY A 186 7.75 -29.11 -3.94
C GLY A 186 8.22 -28.63 -2.56
N LEU A 187 7.59 -27.58 -2.03
CA LEU A 187 7.80 -27.08 -0.67
C LEU A 187 7.28 -28.10 0.37
N ARG A 188 6.05 -28.60 0.19
CA ARG A 188 5.46 -29.61 1.08
C ARG A 188 6.28 -30.89 1.14
N ALA A 189 6.79 -31.36 -0.01
CA ALA A 189 7.69 -32.52 -0.07
C ALA A 189 9.00 -32.33 0.70
N ARG A 190 9.39 -31.07 0.95
CA ARG A 190 10.56 -30.68 1.77
C ARG A 190 10.21 -30.38 3.22
N GLY A 191 9.01 -30.74 3.67
CA GLY A 191 8.55 -30.49 5.04
C GLY A 191 8.20 -29.02 5.31
N VAL A 192 8.19 -28.14 4.31
CA VAL A 192 7.74 -26.76 4.45
C VAL A 192 6.22 -26.73 4.42
N ARG A 193 5.61 -26.56 5.60
CA ARG A 193 4.15 -26.52 5.82
C ARG A 193 3.80 -25.55 6.96
N ALA A 194 2.52 -25.24 7.11
CA ALA A 194 2.04 -24.49 8.27
C ALA A 194 2.45 -25.21 9.58
N GLY A 195 2.94 -24.45 10.56
CA GLY A 195 3.42 -24.98 11.84
C GLY A 195 4.74 -25.75 11.78
N ALA A 196 5.42 -25.85 10.63
CA ALA A 196 6.73 -26.48 10.56
C ALA A 196 7.78 -25.62 11.29
N GLN A 197 8.55 -26.24 12.20
CA GLN A 197 9.69 -25.59 12.85
C GLN A 197 10.91 -25.54 11.92
N VAL A 198 10.77 -24.83 10.80
CA VAL A 198 11.84 -24.63 9.81
C VAL A 198 12.47 -23.26 10.03
N GLY A 199 13.78 -23.20 10.16
CA GLY A 199 14.49 -21.93 10.33
C GLY A 199 14.38 -21.04 9.08
N PRO A 200 14.49 -19.69 9.18
CA PRO A 200 14.36 -18.79 8.04
C PRO A 200 15.33 -19.11 6.87
N ARG A 201 16.56 -19.50 7.19
CA ARG A 201 17.57 -19.89 6.18
C ARG A 201 17.23 -21.19 5.48
N GLU A 202 16.65 -22.15 6.20
CA GLU A 202 16.24 -23.44 5.64
C GLU A 202 15.02 -23.28 4.75
N LEU A 203 14.07 -22.42 5.15
CA LEU A 203 12.92 -22.05 4.33
C LEU A 203 13.38 -21.41 3.02
N GLU A 204 14.30 -20.44 3.09
CA GLU A 204 14.84 -19.78 1.90
C GLU A 204 15.57 -20.77 1.00
N ALA A 205 16.40 -21.65 1.57
CA ALA A 205 17.10 -22.69 0.82
C ALA A 205 16.12 -23.67 0.13
N ALA A 206 15.07 -24.09 0.83
CA ALA A 206 14.03 -24.96 0.28
C ALA A 206 13.26 -24.28 -0.86
N ALA A 207 12.84 -23.02 -0.68
CA ALA A 207 12.16 -22.25 -1.72
C ALA A 207 13.03 -22.05 -2.95
N ARG A 208 14.31 -21.68 -2.75
CA ARG A 208 15.29 -21.55 -3.84
C ARG A 208 15.47 -22.87 -4.59
N ALA A 209 15.62 -23.99 -3.89
CA ALA A 209 15.80 -25.30 -4.52
C ALA A 209 14.59 -25.70 -5.39
N VAL A 210 13.37 -25.48 -4.90
CA VAL A 210 12.14 -25.79 -5.66
C VAL A 210 12.02 -24.86 -6.88
N LEU A 211 12.20 -23.55 -6.70
CA LEU A 211 12.19 -22.59 -7.80
C LEU A 211 13.25 -22.91 -8.86
N HIS A 212 14.45 -23.34 -8.44
CA HIS A 212 15.51 -23.71 -9.36
C HIS A 212 15.17 -24.98 -10.16
N THR A 213 14.43 -25.91 -9.56
CA THR A 213 13.92 -27.12 -10.23
C THR A 213 12.87 -26.75 -11.26
N LEU A 214 11.92 -25.88 -10.90
CA LEU A 214 10.89 -25.38 -11.82
C LEU A 214 11.50 -24.63 -13.01
N ARG A 215 12.51 -23.78 -12.76
CA ARG A 215 13.23 -23.04 -13.81
C ARG A 215 13.95 -23.94 -14.83
N ARG A 216 14.50 -25.07 -14.39
CA ARG A 216 15.16 -26.04 -15.30
C ARG A 216 14.16 -26.84 -16.14
N GLY A 217 12.87 -26.83 -15.78
CA GLY A 217 11.80 -27.53 -16.48
C GLY A 217 11.16 -26.78 -17.67
N GLY A 218 11.60 -25.56 -18.02
CA GLY A 218 11.22 -24.92 -19.29
C GLY A 218 10.27 -23.71 -19.24
N GLY A 219 9.97 -23.12 -18.07
CA GLY A 219 9.17 -21.88 -18.00
C GLY A 219 10.00 -20.64 -18.34
N GLN A 220 9.75 -19.98 -19.48
CA GLN A 220 10.31 -18.66 -19.81
C GLN A 220 9.71 -17.60 -18.90
N TRP A 221 10.57 -16.84 -18.20
CA TRP A 221 10.15 -15.72 -17.38
C TRP A 221 10.61 -14.42 -18.05
N THR A 222 9.69 -13.52 -18.35
CA THR A 222 10.02 -12.16 -18.76
C THR A 222 10.33 -11.35 -17.50
N SER A 223 11.59 -10.95 -17.34
CA SER A 223 12.05 -10.09 -16.23
C SER A 223 11.57 -8.64 -16.31
N ASP A 224 10.72 -8.31 -17.27
CA ASP A 224 10.33 -6.93 -17.54
C ASP A 224 9.17 -6.53 -16.63
N GLY A 225 9.52 -6.01 -15.45
CA GLY A 225 8.63 -5.24 -14.57
C GLY A 225 8.21 -3.89 -15.16
N ARG A 226 7.92 -3.82 -16.46
CA ARG A 226 7.21 -2.69 -17.06
C ARG A 226 5.73 -2.97 -16.94
N SER A 227 5.07 -2.21 -16.06
CA SER A 227 3.60 -2.16 -16.03
C SER A 227 3.09 -1.91 -17.44
N ALA A 228 2.27 -2.83 -17.96
CA ALA A 228 1.33 -2.52 -19.04
C ALA A 228 0.21 -1.65 -18.43
N ALA A 229 0.56 -0.41 -18.09
CA ALA A 229 -0.35 0.67 -17.80
C ALA A 229 0.05 1.79 -18.76
N GLY A 230 -0.37 1.65 -20.00
CA GLY A 230 0.10 2.48 -21.11
C GLY A 230 -0.57 2.11 -22.42
N GLU A 231 -1.89 2.13 -22.44
CA GLU A 231 -2.63 2.31 -23.70
C GLU A 231 -3.34 3.65 -23.59
N GLN A 232 -2.66 4.67 -24.11
CA GLN A 232 -3.26 5.95 -24.44
C GLN A 232 -4.29 5.66 -25.54
N GLN A 233 -5.57 5.71 -25.19
CA GLN A 233 -6.61 5.76 -26.20
C GLN A 233 -6.59 7.18 -26.78
N GLU A 234 -5.99 7.31 -27.95
CA GLU A 234 -6.14 8.47 -28.83
C GLU A 234 -7.64 8.70 -29.08
N VAL A 235 -8.19 9.73 -28.46
CA VAL A 235 -9.50 10.27 -28.84
C VAL A 235 -9.27 11.11 -30.09
N GLY A 236 -9.62 10.53 -31.23
CA GLY A 236 -9.71 11.23 -32.51
C GLY A 236 -10.63 12.45 -32.37
N GLY A 237 -10.12 13.59 -32.84
CA GLY A 237 -10.88 14.84 -32.85
C GLY A 237 -12.00 14.79 -33.87
N GLU A 238 -13.18 15.23 -33.47
CA GLU A 238 -14.19 15.75 -34.39
C GLU A 238 -14.83 17.03 -33.82
N LYS A 239 -15.12 17.94 -34.75
CA LYS A 239 -15.30 19.38 -34.54
C LYS A 239 -16.64 19.77 -33.91
N MET A 240 -16.55 20.86 -33.17
CA MET A 240 -17.57 21.85 -32.78
C MET A 240 -18.90 21.92 -33.56
N ALA A 241 -19.99 21.91 -32.81
CA ALA A 241 -21.12 22.86 -32.83
C ALA A 241 -21.75 22.77 -31.41
N GLY A 242 -21.85 23.80 -30.57
CA GLY A 242 -22.41 25.12 -30.79
C GLY A 242 -23.85 25.14 -30.29
N THR A 243 -24.08 25.48 -29.02
CA THR A 243 -25.33 26.09 -28.52
C THR A 243 -25.17 26.63 -27.09
N GLU A 244 -25.68 27.85 -26.92
CA GLU A 244 -25.77 28.63 -25.70
C GLU A 244 -26.78 28.04 -24.70
N GLY A 245 -26.58 28.32 -23.40
CA GLY A 245 -27.54 27.98 -22.36
C GLY A 245 -27.11 28.45 -20.97
N ALA A 246 -27.47 29.68 -20.64
CA ALA A 246 -27.35 30.25 -19.29
C ALA A 246 -28.31 29.58 -18.30
N CYS A 247 -27.87 29.39 -17.05
CA CYS A 247 -28.56 29.80 -15.81
C CYS A 247 -28.10 29.00 -14.58
N GLY A 248 -28.03 29.71 -13.44
CA GLY A 248 -28.58 29.19 -12.19
C GLY A 248 -27.56 28.80 -11.14
N GLY A 249 -27.37 29.68 -10.16
CA GLY A 249 -26.60 29.41 -8.96
C GLY A 249 -27.21 28.34 -8.05
N GLY A 250 -26.37 27.77 -7.19
CA GLY A 250 -26.77 26.83 -6.17
C GLY A 250 -25.57 26.44 -5.34
N ARG A 251 -25.32 27.23 -4.29
CA ARG A 251 -24.51 26.78 -3.14
C ARG A 251 -25.17 25.50 -2.62
N ASP A 252 -24.40 24.46 -2.38
CA ASP A 252 -24.50 23.73 -1.12
C ASP A 252 -23.24 22.88 -0.88
N ARG A 253 -22.62 23.17 0.25
CA ARG A 253 -21.51 22.47 0.85
C ARG A 253 -22.10 21.39 1.76
N CYS A 254 -21.72 20.14 1.54
CA CYS A 254 -21.79 19.10 2.57
C CYS A 254 -20.54 18.22 2.42
N CYS A 255 -19.53 18.50 3.23
CA CYS A 255 -18.53 17.52 3.65
C CYS A 255 -19.12 16.66 4.77
N PRO A 256 -18.79 15.37 4.87
CA PRO A 256 -18.39 14.77 6.13
C PRO A 256 -16.95 15.17 6.51
#